data_AF-A0A9Q3HF03-F1
#
_entry.id   AF-A0A9Q3HF03-F1
#
_cell.length_a   1.000
_cell.length_b   1.000
_cell.length_c   1.000
_cell.angle_alpha   90.00
_cell.angle_beta   90.00
_cell.angle_gamma   90.00
#
_symmetry.space_group_name_H-M   'P 1'
#
loop_
_entity.id
_entity.type
_entity.pdbx_description
1 polymer ?
#
loop_
_entity_poly.entity_id
_entity_poly.type
_entity_poly.pdbx_seq_one_letter_code
_entity_poly.pdbx_strand_id
1 'polypeptide(L)'
;MLLCLNHSLNERLNKENVYVAGIIPCPKEPNLLQLNYLLMPLIKEFKEKWQDYHFAPTSTGPSGSFIQVSILTAIADVVAMRKITGFVSHSGRHFVIFALFTRLKLKKLVLHLTTRTYPNHKSTIAKWPWASPQQIQAIFSEDGVKYSVLEDLMYCDATRMVNLDIMHNLILVILNNHAAFKLCIPKSKSKIHFQTRMNSNDTNS
;
A
#
# COMPACT_ATOMS: atom_id res chain seq x y z
N MET A 1 9.42 1.70 1.77
CA MET A 1 10.14 2.98 1.58
C MET A 1 9.27 4.10 2.10
N LEU A 2 9.84 5.02 2.86
CA LEU A 2 9.17 6.21 3.38
C LEU A 2 9.89 7.46 2.86
N LEU A 3 9.11 8.48 2.54
CA LEU A 3 9.58 9.77 2.07
C LEU A 3 9.09 10.85 3.02
N CYS A 4 9.98 11.73 3.47
CA CYS A 4 9.61 12.85 4.33
C CYS A 4 8.99 13.97 3.50
N LEU A 5 7.71 14.28 3.74
CA LEU A 5 6.96 15.25 2.94
C LEU A 5 7.28 16.71 3.28
N ASN A 6 8.05 16.97 4.35
CA ASN A 6 8.49 18.30 4.74
C ASN A 6 9.54 18.89 3.79
N HIS A 7 10.24 18.06 3.01
CA HIS A 7 11.19 18.51 1.99
C HIS A 7 10.49 18.95 0.69
N SER A 8 11.19 19.77 -0.09
CA SER A 8 10.73 20.13 -1.44
C SER A 8 10.67 18.90 -2.35
N LEU A 9 9.86 18.97 -3.42
CA LEU A 9 9.63 17.82 -4.32
C LEU A 9 10.93 17.23 -4.87
N ASN A 10 11.91 18.08 -5.20
CA ASN A 10 13.17 17.66 -5.82
C ASN A 10 14.13 17.00 -4.83
N GLU A 11 14.02 17.30 -3.54
CA GLU A 11 14.92 16.77 -2.51
C GLU A 11 14.39 15.47 -1.88
N ARG A 12 13.08 15.23 -1.94
CA ARG A 12 12.43 14.07 -1.31
C ARG A 12 13.03 12.73 -1.74
N LEU A 13 13.49 12.64 -2.99
CA LEU A 13 14.03 11.41 -3.57
C LEU A 13 15.55 11.29 -3.45
N ASN A 14 16.21 12.28 -2.85
CA ASN A 14 17.63 12.15 -2.56
C ASN A 14 17.85 11.00 -1.57
N LYS A 15 18.96 10.29 -1.70
CA LYS A 15 19.23 9.06 -0.93
C LYS A 15 19.20 9.32 0.58
N GLU A 16 19.61 10.50 1.02
CA GLU A 16 19.59 10.95 2.41
C GLU A 16 18.18 11.18 2.98
N ASN A 17 17.18 11.41 2.13
CA ASN A 17 15.79 11.70 2.52
C ASN A 17 14.84 10.50 2.33
N VAL A 18 15.37 9.37 1.89
CA VAL A 18 14.64 8.12 1.69
C VAL A 18 14.94 7.14 2.81
N TYR A 19 13.91 6.72 3.54
CA TYR A 19 14.05 5.73 4.60
C TYR A 19 13.48 4.37 4.18
N VAL A 20 14.30 3.32 4.29
CA VAL A 20 13.90 1.94 3.99
C VAL A 20 13.52 1.23 5.29
N ALA A 21 12.22 1.24 5.60
CA ALA A 21 11.69 0.65 6.83
C ALA A 21 11.68 -0.89 6.88
N GLY A 22 11.86 -1.56 5.75
CA GLY A 22 11.82 -3.02 5.70
C GLY A 22 12.06 -3.56 4.29
N ILE A 23 12.55 -4.80 4.23
CA ILE A 23 12.83 -5.54 3.01
C ILE A 23 12.07 -6.85 3.08
N ILE A 24 11.31 -7.16 2.04
CA ILE A 24 10.59 -8.43 1.92
C ILE A 24 11.49 -9.39 1.12
N PRO A 25 11.99 -10.48 1.70
CA PRO A 25 12.84 -11.42 0.99
C PRO A 25 12.05 -12.20 -0.09
N CYS A 26 12.64 -12.31 -1.28
CA CYS A 26 12.20 -13.19 -2.38
C CYS A 26 12.54 -14.66 -2.00
N PRO A 27 11.81 -15.72 -2.42
CA PRO A 27 11.06 -15.85 -3.68
C PRO A 27 9.53 -15.78 -3.59
N LYS A 28 8.96 -15.87 -2.38
CA LYS A 28 7.50 -15.91 -2.19
C LYS A 28 7.00 -14.61 -1.61
N GLU A 29 5.93 -14.11 -2.20
CA GLU A 29 5.25 -12.92 -1.70
C GLU A 29 4.64 -13.20 -0.31
N PRO A 30 4.79 -12.30 0.66
CA PRO A 30 4.29 -12.52 2.01
C PRO A 30 2.76 -12.53 2.01
N ASN A 31 2.20 -13.37 2.89
CA ASN A 31 0.79 -13.28 3.21
C ASN A 31 0.52 -12.06 4.12
N LEU A 32 -0.76 -11.71 4.29
CA LEU A 32 -1.17 -10.54 5.09
C LEU A 32 -0.64 -10.60 6.54
N LEU A 33 -0.61 -11.79 7.15
CA LEU A 33 -0.14 -11.95 8.52
C LEU A 33 1.36 -11.67 8.62
N GLN A 34 2.16 -12.21 7.70
CA GLN A 34 3.61 -11.93 7.61
C GLN A 34 3.89 -10.45 7.37
N LEU A 35 3.09 -9.81 6.51
CA LEU A 35 3.21 -8.39 6.23
C LEU A 35 2.87 -7.55 7.46
N ASN A 36 1.82 -7.90 8.20
CA ASN A 36 1.47 -7.26 9.46
C ASN A 36 2.63 -7.38 10.47
N TYR A 37 3.22 -8.57 10.64
CA TYR A 37 4.38 -8.74 11.52
C TYR A 37 5.58 -7.90 11.11
N LEU A 38 5.85 -7.80 9.81
CA LEU A 38 6.95 -6.98 9.29
C LEU A 38 6.73 -5.49 9.57
N LEU A 39 5.50 -5.00 9.43
CA LEU A 39 5.17 -3.58 9.58
C LEU A 39 4.88 -3.19 11.03
N MET A 40 4.58 -4.13 11.93
CA MET A 40 4.19 -3.86 13.32
C MET A 40 5.18 -2.99 14.10
N PRO A 41 6.51 -3.20 14.06
CA PRO A 41 7.46 -2.33 14.76
C PRO A 41 7.36 -0.88 14.27
N LEU A 42 7.29 -0.68 12.95
CA LEU A 42 7.18 0.62 12.33
C LEU A 42 5.89 1.33 12.78
N ILE A 43 4.75 0.63 12.70
CA ILE A 43 3.46 1.22 13.08
C ILE A 43 3.40 1.56 14.56
N LYS A 44 4.02 0.76 15.43
CA LYS A 44 4.14 1.08 16.85
C LYS A 44 4.90 2.40 17.07
N GLU A 45 6.02 2.61 16.38
CA GLU A 45 6.77 3.88 16.46
C GLU A 45 5.94 5.08 15.99
N PHE A 46 5.21 4.95 14.88
CA PHE A 46 4.32 6.02 14.40
C PHE A 46 3.19 6.32 15.37
N LYS A 47 2.61 5.28 16.00
CA LYS A 47 1.55 5.43 16.99
C LYS A 47 2.04 6.18 18.23
N GLU A 48 3.23 5.85 18.71
CA GLU A 48 3.89 6.57 19.82
C GLU A 48 4.20 8.02 19.43
N LYS A 49 4.73 8.25 18.22
CA LYS A 49 5.10 9.59 17.74
C LYS A 49 3.93 10.48 17.34
N TRP A 50 2.72 9.95 17.29
CA TRP A 50 1.50 10.72 17.06
C TRP A 50 0.98 11.38 18.34
N GLN A 51 1.17 10.75 19.51
CA GLN A 51 0.64 11.22 20.80
C GLN A 51 1.58 12.21 21.50
N ASP A 52 2.00 13.26 20.77
CA ASP A 52 2.86 14.36 21.24
C ASP A 52 4.27 13.92 21.67
N TYR A 53 5.11 13.62 20.67
CA TYR A 53 6.51 13.28 20.90
C TYR A 53 7.36 14.51 21.15
N HIS A 54 7.95 14.60 22.34
CA HIS A 54 8.95 15.63 22.64
C HIS A 54 10.31 15.22 22.07
N PHE A 55 10.78 16.00 21.10
CA PHE A 55 12.10 15.85 20.53
C PHE A 55 13.12 16.53 21.43
N ALA A 56 14.24 15.83 21.69
CA ALA A 56 15.29 16.32 22.57
C ALA A 56 15.84 17.68 22.09
N PRO A 57 16.32 18.54 23.03
CA PRO A 57 16.97 19.79 22.69
C PRO A 57 18.06 19.61 21.64
N THR A 58 18.03 20.46 20.61
CA THR A 58 19.10 20.56 19.62
C THR A 58 19.87 21.86 19.81
N SER A 59 21.03 21.98 19.18
CA SER A 59 21.81 23.24 19.17
C SER A 59 20.97 24.45 18.72
N THR A 60 20.01 24.22 17.81
CA THR A 60 19.09 25.25 17.29
C THR A 60 17.79 25.39 18.09
N GLY A 61 17.53 24.51 19.05
CA GLY A 61 16.29 24.45 19.83
C GLY A 61 16.54 23.92 21.26
N PRO A 62 17.09 24.74 22.17
CA PRO A 62 17.51 24.32 23.50
C PRO A 62 16.37 23.86 24.43
N SER A 63 15.12 24.18 24.09
CA SER A 63 13.93 23.72 24.82
C SER A 63 13.35 22.40 24.29
N GLY A 64 13.94 21.84 23.22
CA GLY A 64 13.33 20.77 22.45
C GLY A 64 12.11 21.25 21.65
N SER A 65 11.50 20.34 20.90
CA SER A 65 10.34 20.64 20.06
C SER A 65 9.32 19.52 20.14
N PHE A 66 8.04 19.86 20.22
CA PHE A 66 6.97 18.90 20.02
C PHE A 66 6.80 18.62 18.54
N ILE A 67 6.87 17.34 18.18
CA ILE A 67 6.62 16.90 16.81
C ILE A 67 5.53 15.83 16.81
N GLN A 68 4.70 15.87 15.78
CA GLN A 68 3.77 14.80 15.45
C GLN A 68 4.20 14.21 14.12
N VAL A 69 4.33 12.89 14.09
CA VAL A 69 4.74 12.16 12.90
C VAL A 69 3.58 11.29 12.42
N SER A 70 3.21 11.45 11.15
CA SER A 70 2.09 10.70 10.56
C SER A 70 2.41 10.18 9.16
N ILE A 71 1.85 9.03 8.83
CA ILE A 71 1.82 8.52 7.45
C ILE A 71 0.65 9.19 6.74
N LEU A 72 0.91 9.96 5.68
CA LEU A 72 -0.14 10.65 4.93
C LEU A 72 -0.73 9.80 3.80
N THR A 73 0.09 9.01 3.12
CA THR A 73 -0.37 8.16 2.02
C THR A 73 0.56 6.96 1.79
N ALA A 74 -0.02 5.88 1.28
CA ALA A 74 0.71 4.76 0.73
C ALA A 74 0.65 4.82 -0.81
N ILE A 75 1.80 4.60 -1.46
CA ILE A 75 1.92 4.48 -2.92
C ILE A 75 2.38 3.06 -3.25
N ALA A 76 1.59 2.34 -4.04
CA ALA A 76 1.94 1.00 -4.52
C ALA A 76 1.09 0.61 -5.75
N ASP A 77 1.44 -0.50 -6.40
CA ASP A 77 0.53 -1.12 -7.35
C ASP A 77 -0.75 -1.63 -6.65
N VAL A 78 -1.79 -1.96 -7.44
CA VAL A 78 -3.09 -2.38 -6.89
C VAL A 78 -3.00 -3.66 -6.03
N VAL A 79 -2.08 -4.58 -6.34
CA VAL A 79 -1.96 -5.87 -5.63
C VAL A 79 -1.32 -5.65 -4.27
N ALA A 80 -0.17 -5.00 -4.24
CA ALA A 80 0.55 -4.66 -3.02
C ALA A 80 -0.30 -3.77 -2.11
N MET A 81 -0.99 -2.80 -2.68
CA MET A 81 -1.83 -1.88 -1.91
C MET A 81 -2.95 -2.61 -1.17
N ARG A 82 -3.69 -3.50 -1.85
CA ARG A 82 -4.75 -4.30 -1.25
C ARG A 82 -4.24 -5.18 -0.11
N LYS A 83 -3.03 -5.71 -0.24
CA LYS A 83 -2.40 -6.49 0.83
C LYS A 83 -2.06 -5.62 2.04
N ILE A 84 -1.40 -4.49 1.82
CA ILE A 84 -1.02 -3.57 2.90
C ILE A 84 -2.25 -3.03 3.63
N THR A 85 -3.35 -2.78 2.93
CA THR A 85 -4.58 -2.22 3.49
C THR A 85 -5.62 -3.26 3.92
N GLY A 86 -5.37 -4.54 3.68
CA GLY A 86 -6.30 -5.63 4.01
C GLY A 86 -7.51 -5.76 3.09
N PHE A 87 -7.60 -5.04 1.97
CA PHE A 87 -8.70 -5.18 1.02
C PHE A 87 -8.61 -6.48 0.20
N VAL A 88 -9.78 -6.98 -0.19
CA VAL A 88 -9.91 -8.17 -1.05
C VAL A 88 -9.33 -7.91 -2.45
N SER A 89 -8.84 -8.98 -3.07
CA SER A 89 -8.37 -8.97 -4.45
C SER A 89 -9.51 -8.74 -5.47
N HIS A 90 -9.15 -8.74 -6.74
CA HIS A 90 -10.11 -8.58 -7.84
C HIS A 90 -11.18 -9.68 -7.90
N SER A 91 -10.97 -10.83 -7.27
CA SER A 91 -11.95 -11.92 -7.22
C SER A 91 -13.01 -11.73 -6.14
N GLY A 92 -12.83 -10.76 -5.23
CA GLY A 92 -13.76 -10.48 -4.16
C GLY A 92 -15.09 -9.88 -4.62
N ARG A 93 -16.09 -9.98 -3.74
CA ARG A 93 -17.41 -9.36 -3.91
C ARG A 93 -17.29 -7.85 -4.09
N HIS A 94 -16.48 -7.20 -3.25
CA HIS A 94 -16.25 -5.76 -3.24
C HIS A 94 -14.79 -5.42 -3.54
N PHE A 95 -14.39 -5.57 -4.80
CA PHE A 95 -13.00 -5.40 -5.24
C PHE A 95 -12.51 -3.95 -5.34
N VAL A 96 -13.39 -2.96 -5.19
CA VAL A 96 -13.04 -1.53 -5.20
C VAL A 96 -12.75 -1.08 -3.77
N ILE A 97 -11.63 -0.37 -3.60
CA ILE A 97 -11.13 0.08 -2.29
C ILE A 97 -12.05 1.14 -1.67
N PHE A 98 -12.53 2.10 -2.46
CA PHE A 98 -13.30 3.26 -1.97
C PHE A 98 -14.82 3.07 -2.04
N ALA A 99 -15.33 1.95 -2.59
CA ALA A 99 -16.75 1.75 -2.83
C ALA A 99 -17.21 0.29 -2.66
N LEU A 100 -18.46 0.12 -2.21
CA LEU A 100 -19.17 -1.16 -2.15
C LEU A 100 -19.71 -1.52 -3.54
N PHE A 101 -18.80 -1.98 -4.39
CA PHE A 101 -19.08 -2.26 -5.79
C PHE A 101 -18.95 -3.74 -6.12
N THR A 102 -19.97 -4.32 -6.78
CA THR A 102 -19.98 -5.74 -7.14
C THR A 102 -19.90 -5.92 -8.65
N ARG A 103 -19.50 -7.12 -9.09
CA ARG A 103 -19.48 -7.48 -10.52
C ARG A 103 -20.86 -7.37 -11.19
N LEU A 104 -21.94 -7.56 -10.43
CA LEU A 104 -23.30 -7.38 -10.94
C LEU A 104 -23.59 -5.90 -11.27
N LYS A 105 -23.12 -4.96 -10.44
CA LYS A 105 -23.24 -3.52 -10.71
C LYS A 105 -22.41 -3.09 -11.92
N LEU A 106 -21.22 -3.69 -12.12
CA LEU A 106 -20.38 -3.46 -13.30
C LEU A 106 -21.12 -3.79 -14.60
N LYS A 107 -21.76 -4.96 -14.67
CA LYS A 107 -22.52 -5.38 -15.86
C LYS A 107 -23.69 -4.45 -16.18
N LYS A 108 -24.27 -3.82 -15.15
CA LYS A 108 -25.40 -2.89 -15.27
C LYS A 108 -24.99 -1.44 -15.52
N LEU A 109 -23.67 -1.15 -15.64
CA LEU A 109 -23.13 0.20 -15.84
C LEU A 109 -23.68 1.26 -14.86
N VAL A 110 -23.98 0.84 -13.63
CA VAL A 110 -24.50 1.75 -12.61
C VAL A 110 -23.35 2.63 -12.11
N LEU A 111 -23.39 3.91 -12.47
CA LEU A 111 -22.40 4.92 -12.08
C LEU A 111 -22.55 5.39 -10.63
N HIS A 112 -23.72 5.17 -10.00
CA HIS A 112 -23.91 5.53 -8.60
C HIS A 112 -23.19 4.53 -7.68
N LEU A 113 -22.06 4.96 -7.14
CA LEU A 113 -21.22 4.17 -6.26
C LEU A 113 -21.58 4.46 -4.80
N THR A 114 -22.02 3.43 -4.08
CA THR A 114 -22.09 3.48 -2.63
C THR A 114 -20.67 3.53 -2.08
N THR A 115 -20.27 4.65 -1.52
CA THR A 115 -18.92 4.86 -0.99
C THR A 115 -18.72 4.07 0.30
N ARG A 116 -17.49 3.57 0.50
CA ARG A 116 -17.08 3.06 1.81
C ARG A 116 -16.76 4.25 2.70
N THR A 117 -17.38 4.31 3.87
CA THR A 117 -17.12 5.36 4.86
C THR A 117 -16.13 4.85 5.91
N TYR A 118 -15.30 5.76 6.41
CA TYR A 118 -14.34 5.46 7.47
C TYR A 118 -14.97 4.83 8.72
N PRO A 119 -16.11 5.33 9.26
CA PRO A 119 -16.74 4.73 10.44
C PRO A 119 -17.20 3.29 10.18
N ASN A 120 -17.80 3.03 9.01
CA ASN A 120 -18.25 1.68 8.67
C ASN A 120 -17.07 0.72 8.54
N HIS A 121 -16.00 1.15 7.85
CA HIS A 121 -14.76 0.38 7.73
C HIS A 121 -14.16 0.05 9.09
N LYS A 122 -13.99 1.04 9.97
CA LYS A 122 -13.48 0.82 11.34
C LYS A 122 -14.39 -0.11 12.15
N SER A 123 -15.71 0.03 12.04
CA SER A 123 -16.66 -0.84 12.74
C SER A 123 -16.57 -2.30 12.29
N THR A 124 -16.31 -2.56 10.99
CA THR A 124 -16.07 -3.90 10.47
C THR A 124 -14.74 -4.45 10.99
N ILE A 125 -13.67 -3.65 10.95
CA ILE A 125 -12.35 -4.07 11.45
C ILE A 125 -12.35 -4.34 12.95
N ALA A 126 -13.07 -3.55 13.75
CA ALA A 126 -13.15 -3.72 15.21
C ALA A 126 -13.72 -5.09 15.64
N LYS A 127 -14.44 -5.79 14.75
CA LYS A 127 -14.96 -7.15 15.00
C LYS A 127 -13.88 -8.22 14.88
N TRP A 128 -12.77 -7.95 14.20
CA TRP A 128 -11.74 -8.94 13.87
C TRP A 128 -11.05 -9.58 15.08
N PRO A 129 -10.59 -8.82 16.09
CA PRO A 129 -9.87 -9.41 17.24
C PRO A 129 -10.69 -10.43 18.02
N TRP A 130 -12.01 -10.29 18.00
CA TRP A 130 -12.95 -11.11 18.76
C TRP A 130 -13.67 -12.17 17.91
N ALA A 131 -13.39 -12.22 16.61
CA ALA A 131 -14.06 -13.10 15.67
C ALA A 131 -13.39 -14.48 15.58
N SER A 132 -14.20 -15.54 15.50
CA SER A 132 -13.71 -16.88 15.19
C SER A 132 -13.20 -16.96 13.75
N PRO A 133 -12.38 -17.96 13.38
CA PRO A 133 -11.89 -18.12 12.01
C PRO A 133 -13.01 -18.17 10.95
N GLN A 134 -14.16 -18.76 11.30
CA GLN A 134 -15.34 -18.83 10.44
C GLN A 134 -15.99 -17.45 10.27
N GLN A 135 -16.11 -16.68 11.35
CA GLN A 135 -16.64 -15.31 11.31
C GLN A 135 -15.72 -14.38 10.52
N ILE A 136 -14.40 -14.51 10.70
CA ILE A 136 -13.39 -13.79 9.92
C ILE A 136 -13.57 -14.04 8.42
N GLN A 137 -13.75 -15.31 8.04
CA GLN A 137 -13.96 -15.68 6.65
C GLN A 137 -15.28 -15.13 6.10
N ALA A 138 -16.35 -15.13 6.91
CA ALA A 138 -17.63 -14.55 6.54
C ALA A 138 -17.51 -13.02 6.32
N ILE A 139 -16.92 -12.31 7.28
CA ILE A 139 -16.68 -10.86 7.18
C ILE A 139 -15.84 -10.53 5.95
N PHE A 140 -14.76 -11.29 5.70
CA PHE A 140 -13.93 -11.06 4.53
C PHE A 140 -14.67 -11.34 3.21
N SER A 141 -15.56 -12.32 3.17
CA SER A 141 -16.34 -12.67 1.97
C SER A 141 -17.43 -11.65 1.68
N GLU A 142 -18.06 -11.12 2.74
CA GLU A 142 -19.14 -10.14 2.66
C GLU A 142 -18.62 -8.73 2.42
N ASP A 143 -17.80 -8.20 3.33
CA ASP A 143 -17.31 -6.82 3.30
C ASP A 143 -16.06 -6.67 2.41
N GLY A 144 -15.30 -7.74 2.16
CA GLY A 144 -14.09 -7.67 1.36
C GLY A 144 -12.91 -6.99 2.05
N VAL A 145 -12.87 -7.00 3.39
CA VAL A 145 -11.85 -6.32 4.19
C VAL A 145 -11.29 -7.26 5.26
N LYS A 146 -9.99 -7.17 5.52
CA LYS A 146 -9.26 -7.81 6.61
C LYS A 146 -8.56 -6.80 7.50
N TYR A 147 -8.27 -7.22 8.73
CA TYR A 147 -7.39 -6.47 9.61
C TYR A 147 -6.00 -6.27 8.99
N SER A 148 -5.60 -5.01 8.89
CA SER A 148 -4.23 -4.59 8.62
C SER A 148 -3.69 -3.84 9.82
N VAL A 149 -2.40 -3.99 10.10
CA VAL A 149 -1.72 -3.22 11.15
C VAL A 149 -1.80 -1.71 10.93
N LEU A 150 -2.00 -1.22 9.70
CA LEU A 150 -2.22 0.20 9.44
C LEU A 150 -3.45 0.76 10.16
N GLU A 151 -4.42 -0.09 10.50
CA GLU A 151 -5.65 0.31 11.18
C GLU A 151 -5.43 0.68 12.65
N ASP A 152 -4.27 0.37 13.23
CA ASP A 152 -3.89 0.76 14.59
C ASP A 152 -3.58 2.26 14.72
N LEU A 153 -3.33 2.93 13.59
CA LEU A 153 -3.12 4.37 13.52
C LEU A 153 -4.47 5.08 13.48
N MET A 154 -4.74 5.93 14.48
CA MET A 154 -6.04 6.62 14.62
C MET A 154 -6.37 7.51 13.43
N TYR A 155 -5.37 8.20 12.88
CA TYR A 155 -5.52 9.07 11.71
C TYR A 155 -5.61 8.32 10.38
N CYS A 156 -5.34 7.01 10.37
CA CYS A 156 -5.20 6.26 9.13
C CYS A 156 -6.57 5.82 8.60
N ASP A 157 -6.94 6.35 7.43
CA ASP A 157 -8.10 5.91 6.64
C ASP A 157 -7.61 5.18 5.37
N ALA A 158 -7.59 3.85 5.43
CA ALA A 158 -7.19 2.99 4.32
C ALA A 158 -8.07 3.16 3.06
N THR A 159 -9.27 3.73 3.18
CA THR A 159 -10.13 3.99 2.01
C THR A 159 -9.70 5.23 1.21
N ARG A 160 -8.95 6.15 1.83
CA ARG A 160 -8.57 7.46 1.24
C ARG A 160 -7.07 7.66 1.11
N MET A 161 -6.26 6.95 1.88
CA MET A 161 -4.80 7.11 1.88
C MET A 161 -4.08 6.33 0.77
N VAL A 162 -4.84 5.65 -0.09
CA VAL A 162 -4.34 4.79 -1.16
C VAL A 162 -4.08 5.61 -2.43
N ASN A 163 -2.81 5.69 -2.82
CA ASN A 163 -2.40 6.19 -4.13
C ASN A 163 -1.85 5.05 -4.98
N LEU A 164 -2.42 4.88 -6.17
CA LEU A 164 -2.01 3.81 -7.08
C LEU A 164 -0.84 4.26 -7.94
N ASP A 165 0.19 3.43 -8.03
CA ASP A 165 1.34 3.69 -8.91
C ASP A 165 0.91 3.73 -10.38
N ILE A 166 1.11 4.87 -11.03
CA ILE A 166 0.77 5.11 -12.43
C ILE A 166 1.61 4.22 -13.35
N MET A 167 2.89 4.00 -13.06
CA MET A 167 3.76 3.21 -13.95
C MET A 167 3.24 1.79 -14.09
N HIS A 168 3.06 1.09 -12.97
CA HIS A 168 2.66 -0.32 -13.00
C HIS A 168 1.20 -0.49 -13.43
N ASN A 169 0.28 0.37 -12.98
CA ASN A 169 -1.13 0.18 -13.25
C ASN A 169 -1.56 0.74 -14.62
N LEU A 170 -1.18 1.99 -14.94
CA LEU A 170 -1.62 2.64 -16.17
C LEU A 170 -0.74 2.25 -17.35
N ILE A 171 0.59 2.40 -17.22
CA ILE A 171 1.51 2.22 -18.35
C ILE A 171 1.74 0.73 -18.63
N LEU A 172 2.11 -0.05 -17.62
CA LEU A 172 2.49 -1.44 -17.84
C LEU A 172 1.29 -2.38 -18.01
N VAL A 173 0.16 -2.11 -17.36
CA VAL A 173 -1.03 -2.95 -17.44
C VAL A 173 -2.04 -2.41 -18.45
N ILE A 174 -2.61 -1.21 -18.23
CA ILE A 174 -3.71 -0.72 -19.07
C ILE A 174 -3.25 -0.44 -20.50
N LEU A 175 -2.21 0.38 -20.69
CA LEU A 175 -1.75 0.76 -22.02
C LEU A 175 -1.25 -0.46 -22.79
N ASN A 176 -0.50 -1.35 -22.15
CA ASN A 176 -0.03 -2.58 -22.77
C ASN A 176 -1.17 -3.50 -23.21
N ASN A 177 -2.19 -3.69 -22.36
CA ASN A 177 -3.37 -4.46 -22.72
C ASN A 177 -4.16 -3.80 -23.85
N HIS A 178 -4.32 -2.47 -23.82
CA HIS A 178 -5.01 -1.75 -24.88
C HIS A 178 -4.28 -1.84 -26.21
N ALA A 179 -2.96 -1.65 -26.20
CA ALA A 179 -2.10 -1.80 -27.38
C ALA A 179 -2.21 -3.21 -27.96
N ALA A 180 -2.13 -4.24 -27.13
CA ALA A 180 -2.18 -5.63 -27.58
C ALA A 180 -3.57 -6.08 -28.07
N PHE A 181 -4.64 -5.74 -27.34
CA PHE A 181 -5.97 -6.31 -27.57
C PHE A 181 -6.95 -5.39 -28.32
N LYS A 182 -6.75 -4.08 -28.28
CA LYS A 182 -7.62 -3.11 -28.98
C LYS A 182 -6.97 -2.55 -30.23
N LEU A 183 -5.67 -2.27 -30.18
CA LEU A 183 -4.93 -1.73 -31.30
C LEU A 183 -4.17 -2.79 -32.10
N CYS A 184 -4.16 -4.04 -31.61
CA CYS A 184 -3.46 -5.17 -32.22
C CYS A 184 -1.97 -4.88 -32.53
N ILE A 185 -1.33 -4.00 -31.75
CA ILE A 185 0.08 -3.68 -31.90
C ILE A 185 0.87 -4.88 -31.36
N PRO A 186 1.68 -5.55 -32.20
CA PRO A 186 2.46 -6.68 -31.74
C PRO A 186 3.46 -6.22 -30.68
N LYS A 187 3.57 -6.99 -29.59
CA LYS A 187 4.63 -6.76 -28.60
C LYS A 187 5.97 -6.91 -29.30
N SER A 188 6.73 -5.82 -29.37
CA SER A 188 8.13 -5.84 -29.80
C SER A 188 8.86 -6.96 -29.04
N LYS A 189 9.57 -7.84 -29.76
CA LYS A 189 10.45 -8.88 -29.19
C LYS A 189 11.75 -8.28 -28.61
N SER A 190 11.74 -7.04 -28.12
CA SER A 190 12.89 -6.47 -27.42
C SER A 190 12.95 -7.05 -26.02
N LYS A 191 13.62 -8.21 -25.90
CA LYS A 191 14.23 -8.66 -24.64
C LYS A 191 15.11 -7.50 -24.15
N ILE A 192 14.64 -6.77 -23.15
CA ILE A 192 15.46 -5.79 -22.44
C ILE A 192 16.58 -6.60 -21.77
N HIS A 193 17.78 -6.46 -22.32
CA HIS A 193 19.00 -7.15 -21.96
C HIS A 193 19.53 -6.58 -20.63
N PHE A 194 18.89 -6.94 -19.50
CA PHE A 194 19.28 -6.44 -18.17
C PHE A 194 19.98 -7.48 -17.27
N GLN A 195 20.38 -8.63 -17.81
CA GLN A 195 21.07 -9.69 -17.04
C GLN A 195 22.42 -10.17 -17.60
N THR A 196 22.96 -9.57 -18.66
CA THR A 196 24.24 -10.01 -19.26
C THR A 196 25.38 -9.00 -19.08
N ARG A 197 25.46 -8.31 -17.94
CA ARG A 197 26.62 -7.44 -17.62
C ARG A 197 27.20 -7.62 -16.22
N MET A 198 26.82 -8.67 -15.50
CA MET A 198 27.38 -9.06 -14.19
C MET A 198 28.18 -10.37 -14.22
N ASN A 199 28.32 -11.05 -15.37
CA ASN A 199 29.05 -12.32 -15.49
C ASN A 199 30.25 -12.26 -16.47
N SER A 200 30.83 -11.08 -16.71
CA SER A 200 31.99 -10.96 -17.63
C SER A 200 33.20 -10.23 -17.05
N ASN A 201 33.29 -10.04 -15.73
CA ASN A 201 34.43 -9.36 -15.09
C ASN A 201 35.11 -10.19 -13.98
N ASP A 202 35.04 -11.52 -14.05
CA ASP A 202 35.89 -12.40 -13.21
C ASP A 202 36.49 -13.53 -14.07
N THR A 203 37.38 -13.16 -15.00
CA THR A 203 38.49 -14.01 -15.46
C THR A 203 39.46 -13.12 -16.24
N ASN A 204 40.65 -12.88 -15.65
CA ASN A 204 41.94 -12.46 -16.22
C ASN A 204 42.55 -11.25 -15.51
N SER A 205 43.21 -11.48 -14.37
CA SER A 205 44.66 -11.29 -14.17
C SER A 205 45.03 -11.60 -12.73
#